data_AF-A7SHB5-F1
#
_entry.id   AF-A7SHB5-F1
#
_cell.length_a   1.000
_cell.length_b   1.000
_cell.length_c   1.000
_cell.angle_alpha   90.00
_cell.angle_beta   90.00
_cell.angle_gamma   90.00
#
_symmetry.space_group_name_H-M   'P 1'
#
loop_
_entity.id
_entity.type
_entity.pdbx_description
1 polymer ?
#
loop_
_entity_poly.entity_id
_entity_poly.type
_entity_poly.pdbx_seq_one_letter_code
_entity_poly.pdbx_strand_id
1 'polypeptide(L)'
;MTQYLPPNLLALFAPRDPLPFAPPLDKPSWLKKTPWLYSGVGSFLHVFEDPKDTPDPTFGETREEKIERKRREKQERVAQELEEKIGSWDPQTDPNAYGDAFKTLFIGRINYDTSESKLRREMEMYGPIKHISMVYNSKASKPRGYAFIEYEHERDMHAAYKHADGKKIDGRRIVVDVERGRTVKSWRPRRLGGGLGGTRCGGPDQNVKHSGRVDSERYEDREDRERGERDRDRRRERDRGERDR
;
A
#
# COMPACT_ATOMS: atom_id res chain seq x y z
N MET A 1 48.48 -25.71 -0.23
CA MET A 1 48.19 -26.27 1.11
C MET A 1 48.92 -27.58 1.41
N THR A 2 49.78 -28.12 0.54
CA THR A 2 50.54 -29.37 0.79
C THR A 2 52.00 -29.14 1.27
N GLN A 3 52.41 -27.89 1.40
CA GLN A 3 53.82 -27.49 1.59
C GLN A 3 54.44 -27.90 2.93
N TYR A 4 53.64 -28.10 3.98
CA TYR A 4 54.12 -28.44 5.33
C TYR A 4 53.57 -29.77 5.84
N LEU A 5 53.33 -30.73 4.94
CA LEU A 5 52.92 -32.08 5.31
C LEU A 5 54.14 -32.92 5.73
N PRO A 6 53.95 -33.90 6.63
CA PRO A 6 55.00 -34.83 6.99
C PRO A 6 55.47 -35.63 5.76
N PRO A 7 56.75 -36.07 5.73
CA PRO A 7 57.41 -36.57 4.52
C PRO A 7 56.74 -37.81 3.91
N ASN A 8 56.09 -38.64 4.73
CA ASN A 8 55.30 -39.79 4.30
C ASN A 8 54.09 -39.41 3.43
N LEU A 9 53.44 -38.27 3.73
CA LEU A 9 52.32 -37.74 2.95
C LEU A 9 52.81 -36.90 1.78
N LEU A 10 53.93 -36.18 1.93
CA LEU A 10 54.53 -35.37 0.86
C LEU A 10 54.95 -36.24 -0.33
N ALA A 11 55.44 -37.47 -0.07
CA ALA A 11 55.80 -38.44 -1.11
C ALA A 11 54.63 -38.84 -2.04
N LEU A 12 53.38 -38.79 -1.56
CA LEU A 12 52.19 -39.09 -2.39
C LEU A 12 51.93 -38.03 -3.46
N PHE A 13 52.49 -36.82 -3.29
CA PHE A 13 52.37 -35.71 -4.24
C PHE A 13 53.59 -35.58 -5.14
N ALA A 14 54.41 -36.64 -5.26
CA ALA A 14 55.50 -36.67 -6.23
C ALA A 14 54.93 -36.46 -7.65
N PRO A 15 55.53 -35.56 -8.45
CA PRO A 15 55.08 -35.35 -9.83
C PRO A 15 55.29 -36.63 -10.63
N ARG A 16 54.44 -36.83 -11.64
CA ARG A 16 54.70 -37.85 -12.67
C ARG A 16 55.85 -37.42 -13.56
N ASP A 17 56.42 -38.38 -14.27
CA ASP A 17 57.37 -38.10 -15.34
C ASP A 17 56.78 -37.08 -16.34
N PRO A 18 57.60 -36.18 -16.89
CA PRO A 18 57.14 -35.17 -17.83
C PRO A 18 56.55 -35.83 -19.07
N LEU A 19 55.44 -35.28 -19.56
CA LEU A 19 54.80 -35.77 -20.77
C LEU A 19 55.73 -35.59 -21.99
N PRO A 20 55.83 -36.57 -22.90
CA PRO A 20 56.55 -36.39 -24.15
C PRO A 20 55.88 -35.29 -24.97
N PHE A 21 56.69 -34.38 -25.51
CA PHE A 21 56.18 -33.29 -26.34
C PHE A 21 55.58 -33.84 -27.65
N ALA A 22 54.37 -33.37 -27.97
CA ALA A 22 53.75 -33.54 -29.28
C ALA A 22 53.32 -32.16 -29.81
N PRO A 23 53.47 -31.88 -31.12
CA PRO A 23 53.04 -30.61 -31.69
C PRO A 23 51.51 -30.44 -31.55
N PRO A 24 51.00 -29.21 -31.37
CA PRO A 24 49.57 -28.96 -31.32
C PRO A 24 48.89 -29.33 -32.65
N LEU A 25 47.70 -29.93 -32.57
CA LEU A 25 46.91 -30.31 -33.74
C LEU A 25 46.43 -29.10 -34.55
N ASP A 26 46.08 -28.02 -33.85
CA ASP A 26 45.54 -26.81 -34.46
C ASP A 26 46.65 -25.79 -34.73
N LYS A 27 46.49 -25.02 -35.80
CA LYS A 27 47.39 -23.93 -36.10
C LYS A 27 47.20 -22.84 -35.03
N PRO A 28 48.28 -22.19 -34.59
CA PRO A 28 48.16 -21.08 -33.67
C PRO A 28 47.33 -19.96 -34.31
N SER A 29 46.62 -19.18 -33.48
CA SER A 29 45.60 -18.22 -33.94
C SER A 29 46.09 -17.24 -35.01
N TRP A 30 47.36 -16.85 -35.00
CA TRP A 30 47.96 -15.95 -35.98
C TRP A 30 48.24 -16.60 -37.35
N LEU A 31 48.24 -17.94 -37.42
CA LEU A 31 48.34 -18.72 -38.66
C LEU A 31 46.97 -19.22 -39.15
N LYS A 32 45.90 -18.99 -38.38
CA LYS A 32 44.52 -19.30 -38.79
C LYS A 32 44.06 -18.31 -39.84
N LYS A 33 44.32 -18.61 -41.11
CA LYS A 33 43.66 -17.93 -42.23
C LYS A 33 42.21 -18.41 -42.27
N THR A 34 41.27 -17.57 -41.82
CA THR A 34 39.83 -17.85 -41.99
C THR A 34 39.48 -17.74 -43.48
N PRO A 35 39.06 -18.81 -44.17
CA PRO A 35 38.98 -18.79 -45.64
C PRO A 35 37.73 -18.10 -46.22
N TRP A 36 36.85 -17.50 -45.40
CA TRP A 36 35.59 -16.88 -45.85
C TRP A 36 35.36 -15.58 -45.06
N LEU A 37 35.42 -14.40 -45.69
CA LEU A 37 34.42 -13.74 -46.56
C LEU A 37 33.52 -12.77 -45.80
N TYR A 38 34.13 -11.82 -45.09
CA TYR A 38 33.45 -10.56 -44.82
C TYR A 38 33.35 -9.79 -46.14
N SER A 39 32.17 -9.79 -46.76
CA SER A 39 31.86 -8.92 -47.89
C SER A 39 31.33 -7.58 -47.38
N GLY A 40 31.54 -6.52 -48.16
CA GLY A 40 30.94 -5.21 -47.85
C GLY A 40 29.42 -5.26 -47.99
N VAL A 41 28.72 -4.40 -47.25
CA VAL A 41 27.25 -4.29 -47.30
C VAL A 41 26.76 -3.62 -48.60
N GLY A 42 27.67 -3.10 -49.43
CA GLY A 42 27.35 -2.37 -50.66
C GLY A 42 26.49 -3.15 -51.67
N SER A 43 26.64 -4.48 -51.72
CA SER A 43 25.80 -5.34 -52.57
C SER A 43 24.32 -5.31 -52.18
N PHE A 44 23.97 -4.87 -50.98
CA PHE A 44 22.61 -4.83 -50.45
C PHE A 44 21.96 -3.44 -50.53
N LEU A 45 22.61 -2.43 -51.14
CA LEU A 45 22.05 -1.08 -51.27
C LEU A 45 20.70 -1.07 -52.00
N HIS A 46 20.48 -2.00 -52.94
CA HIS A 46 19.23 -2.16 -53.67
C HIS A 46 18.07 -2.73 -52.83
N VAL A 47 18.35 -3.22 -51.62
CA VAL A 47 17.35 -3.80 -50.70
C VAL A 47 16.80 -2.74 -49.74
N PHE A 48 17.48 -1.60 -49.58
CA PHE A 48 16.98 -0.54 -48.70
C PHE A 48 15.79 0.16 -49.35
N GLU A 49 14.70 0.29 -48.59
CA GLU A 49 13.50 1.02 -48.99
C GLU A 49 13.80 2.51 -49.17
N ASP A 50 13.06 3.16 -50.07
CA ASP A 50 13.16 4.61 -50.23
C ASP A 50 12.74 5.31 -48.91
N PRO A 51 13.42 6.38 -48.48
CA PRO A 51 13.11 7.10 -47.25
C PRO A 51 11.68 7.64 -47.13
N LYS A 52 10.91 7.62 -48.22
CA LYS A 52 9.51 8.04 -48.30
C LYS A 52 8.54 6.90 -47.93
N ASP A 53 8.96 5.66 -48.13
CA ASP A 53 8.18 4.46 -47.86
C ASP A 53 8.47 3.91 -46.45
N THR A 54 9.51 4.42 -45.79
CA THR A 54 9.87 4.03 -44.43
C THR A 54 8.86 4.63 -43.43
N PRO A 55 8.12 3.81 -42.66
CA PRO A 55 7.22 4.35 -41.64
C PRO A 55 8.02 5.07 -40.55
N ASP A 56 7.43 6.10 -39.96
CA ASP A 56 8.04 6.82 -38.85
C ASP A 56 8.43 5.84 -37.71
N PRO A 57 9.59 6.04 -37.05
CA PRO A 57 10.03 5.18 -35.96
C PRO A 57 8.97 5.12 -34.85
N THR A 58 8.47 3.92 -34.58
CA THR A 58 7.54 3.70 -33.47
C THR A 58 8.34 3.54 -32.17
N PHE A 59 8.20 4.51 -31.27
CA PHE A 59 8.71 4.37 -29.91
C PHE A 59 7.72 3.53 -29.11
N GLY A 60 8.22 2.46 -28.47
CA GLY A 60 7.42 1.73 -27.50
C GLY A 60 7.12 2.60 -26.27
N GLU A 61 6.07 2.26 -25.51
CA GLU A 61 5.73 2.94 -24.25
C GLU A 61 6.98 3.03 -23.36
N THR A 62 7.30 4.26 -22.95
CA THR A 62 8.27 4.49 -21.89
C THR A 62 7.76 3.90 -20.58
N ARG A 63 8.67 3.65 -19.63
CA ARG A 63 8.29 3.14 -18.30
C ARG A 63 7.31 4.06 -17.58
N GLU A 64 7.43 5.37 -17.77
CA GLU A 64 6.58 6.39 -17.14
C GLU A 64 5.16 6.34 -17.70
N GLU A 65 5.00 6.29 -19.02
CA GLU A 65 3.70 6.13 -19.68
C GLU A 65 3.00 4.83 -19.25
N LYS A 66 3.75 3.73 -19.16
CA LYS A 66 3.22 2.45 -18.67
C LYS A 66 2.73 2.51 -17.23
N ILE A 67 3.41 3.26 -16.35
CA ILE A 67 2.99 3.43 -14.96
C ILE A 67 1.71 4.26 -14.91
N GLU A 68 1.64 5.35 -15.67
CA GLU A 68 0.47 6.24 -15.67
C GLU A 68 -0.76 5.53 -16.25
N ARG A 69 -0.60 4.78 -17.34
CA ARG A 69 -1.68 3.95 -17.89
C ARG A 69 -2.22 2.96 -16.86
N LYS A 70 -1.34 2.20 -16.18
CA LYS A 70 -1.74 1.27 -15.12
C LYS A 70 -2.42 1.96 -13.94
N ARG A 71 -1.98 3.18 -13.59
CA ARG A 71 -2.59 3.98 -12.52
C ARG A 71 -4.00 4.40 -12.89
N ARG A 72 -4.17 4.91 -14.11
CA ARG A 72 -5.48 5.33 -14.65
C ARG A 72 -6.44 4.15 -14.76
N GLU A 73 -6.02 3.02 -15.35
CA GLU A 73 -6.82 1.79 -15.43
C GLU A 73 -7.25 1.31 -14.04
N LYS A 74 -6.35 1.37 -13.05
CA LYS A 74 -6.68 1.02 -11.66
C LYS A 74 -7.67 2.01 -11.04
N GLN A 75 -7.51 3.31 -11.28
CA GLN A 75 -8.42 4.34 -10.78
C GLN A 75 -9.82 4.18 -11.37
N GLU A 76 -9.93 3.98 -12.67
CA GLU A 76 -11.20 3.75 -13.37
C GLU A 76 -11.90 2.48 -12.85
N ARG A 77 -11.17 1.37 -12.71
CA ARG A 77 -11.73 0.14 -12.13
C ARG A 77 -12.23 0.34 -10.70
N VAL A 78 -11.45 1.01 -9.85
CA VAL A 78 -11.85 1.31 -8.47
C VAL A 78 -13.05 2.25 -8.44
N ALA A 79 -13.13 3.21 -9.36
CA ALA A 79 -14.26 4.14 -9.47
C ALA A 79 -15.55 3.42 -9.88
N GLN A 80 -15.47 2.50 -10.85
CA GLN A 80 -16.61 1.66 -11.26
C GLN A 80 -17.09 0.77 -10.10
N GLU A 81 -16.17 0.04 -9.44
CA GLU A 81 -16.50 -0.80 -8.29
C GLU A 81 -17.10 0.03 -7.14
N LEU A 82 -16.63 1.27 -6.96
CA LEU A 82 -17.14 2.19 -5.97
C LEU A 82 -18.57 2.61 -6.30
N GLU A 83 -18.85 2.98 -7.56
CA GLU A 83 -20.16 3.37 -8.05
C GLU A 83 -21.19 2.24 -7.90
N GLU A 84 -20.85 1.02 -8.30
CA GLU A 84 -21.70 -0.16 -8.10
C GLU A 84 -22.03 -0.38 -6.61
N LYS A 85 -21.01 -0.30 -5.75
CA LYS A 85 -21.20 -0.45 -4.30
C LYS A 85 -21.99 0.68 -3.67
N ILE A 86 -21.94 1.88 -4.22
CA ILE A 86 -22.78 3.01 -3.81
C ILE A 86 -24.23 2.73 -4.21
N GLY A 87 -24.47 2.28 -5.44
CA GLY A 87 -25.81 1.94 -5.92
C GLY A 87 -26.47 0.82 -5.12
N SER A 88 -25.68 -0.18 -4.71
CA SER A 88 -26.16 -1.29 -3.87
C SER A 88 -26.31 -0.95 -2.37
N TRP A 89 -25.82 0.20 -1.90
CA TRP A 89 -25.78 0.49 -0.47
C TRP A 89 -27.04 1.23 -0.01
N ASP A 90 -27.88 0.51 0.73
CA ASP A 90 -29.00 1.08 1.47
C ASP A 90 -28.92 0.70 2.95
N PRO A 91 -28.65 1.67 3.86
CA PRO A 91 -28.59 1.42 5.29
C PRO A 91 -29.96 1.16 5.95
N GLN A 92 -31.07 1.51 5.29
CA GLN A 92 -32.41 1.33 5.87
C GLN A 92 -32.88 -0.13 5.79
N THR A 93 -32.34 -0.90 4.84
CA THR A 93 -32.69 -2.30 4.58
C THR A 93 -31.74 -3.29 5.29
N ASP A 94 -30.69 -2.80 5.98
CA ASP A 94 -29.71 -3.68 6.65
C ASP A 94 -30.33 -4.36 7.89
N PRO A 95 -30.35 -5.70 7.99
CA PRO A 95 -30.90 -6.40 9.15
C PRO A 95 -30.13 -6.13 10.46
N ASN A 96 -28.89 -5.67 10.38
CA ASN A 96 -28.10 -5.32 11.57
C ASN A 96 -28.41 -3.93 12.11
N ALA A 97 -29.11 -3.08 11.33
CA ALA A 97 -29.51 -1.74 11.73
C ALA A 97 -30.92 -1.81 12.35
N TYR A 98 -30.98 -1.93 13.67
CA TYR A 98 -32.23 -2.00 14.43
C TYR A 98 -32.61 -0.64 15.03
N GLY A 99 -33.85 -0.53 15.48
CA GLY A 99 -34.30 0.55 16.35
C GLY A 99 -34.33 1.93 15.70
N ASP A 100 -34.43 2.94 16.56
CA ASP A 100 -34.52 4.35 16.16
C ASP A 100 -33.11 4.94 15.94
N ALA A 101 -32.85 5.39 14.72
CA ALA A 101 -31.57 5.99 14.34
C ALA A 101 -31.26 7.27 15.13
N PHE A 102 -32.28 8.04 15.55
CA PHE A 102 -32.08 9.27 16.34
C PHE A 102 -31.76 8.99 17.81
N LYS A 103 -31.99 7.77 18.29
CA LYS A 103 -31.60 7.32 19.64
C LYS A 103 -30.33 6.49 19.64
N THR A 104 -29.71 6.31 18.48
CA THR A 104 -28.56 5.44 18.29
C THR A 104 -27.26 6.24 18.27
N LEU A 105 -26.35 5.86 19.16
CA LEU A 105 -25.01 6.40 19.29
C LEU A 105 -24.01 5.49 18.57
N PHE A 106 -23.15 6.07 17.75
CA PHE A 106 -21.98 5.41 17.17
C PHE A 106 -20.77 5.58 18.07
N ILE A 107 -20.10 4.47 18.39
CA ILE A 107 -18.83 4.47 19.12
C ILE A 107 -17.76 3.80 18.27
N GLY A 108 -16.70 4.53 17.94
CA GLY A 108 -15.55 4.05 17.20
C GLY A 108 -14.27 4.01 18.04
N ARG A 109 -13.22 3.37 17.50
CA ARG A 109 -11.91 3.18 18.14
C ARG A 109 -11.98 2.44 19.49
N ILE A 110 -12.91 1.52 19.62
CA ILE A 110 -12.98 0.61 20.77
C ILE A 110 -11.75 -0.31 20.73
N ASN A 111 -11.23 -0.69 21.90
CA ASN A 111 -10.19 -1.71 21.95
C ASN A 111 -10.77 -3.07 21.51
N TYR A 112 -9.97 -3.90 20.84
CA TYR A 112 -10.43 -5.19 20.34
C TYR A 112 -10.73 -6.19 21.46
N ASP A 113 -10.14 -6.00 22.64
CA ASP A 113 -10.33 -6.88 23.80
C ASP A 113 -11.49 -6.40 24.70
N THR A 114 -12.09 -5.24 24.42
CA THR A 114 -13.22 -4.73 25.21
C THR A 114 -14.47 -5.57 24.97
N SER A 115 -15.06 -6.11 26.04
CA SER A 115 -16.31 -6.86 25.99
C SER A 115 -17.54 -5.95 25.93
N GLU A 116 -18.65 -6.46 25.39
CA GLU A 116 -19.93 -5.74 25.35
C GLU A 116 -20.39 -5.32 26.75
N SER A 117 -20.25 -6.18 27.76
CA SER A 117 -20.62 -5.87 29.15
C SER A 117 -19.84 -4.69 29.72
N LYS A 118 -18.56 -4.57 29.36
CA LYS A 118 -17.73 -3.44 29.78
C LYS A 118 -18.16 -2.16 29.09
N LEU A 119 -18.42 -2.22 27.78
CA LEU A 119 -18.92 -1.08 27.02
C LEU A 119 -20.28 -0.61 27.57
N ARG A 120 -21.19 -1.55 27.90
CA ARG A 120 -22.47 -1.29 28.55
C ARG A 120 -22.28 -0.51 29.85
N ARG A 121 -21.47 -1.03 30.77
CA ARG A 121 -21.21 -0.40 32.08
C ARG A 121 -20.70 1.04 31.94
N GLU A 122 -19.83 1.30 30.97
CA GLU A 122 -19.23 2.62 30.76
C GLU A 122 -20.17 3.65 30.12
N MET A 123 -21.20 3.18 29.40
CA MET A 123 -22.15 4.00 28.64
C MET A 123 -23.51 4.14 29.33
N GLU A 124 -23.83 3.23 30.24
CA GLU A 124 -25.06 3.24 31.06
C GLU A 124 -25.07 4.40 32.06
N MET A 125 -23.91 4.99 32.37
CA MET A 125 -23.80 6.18 33.21
C MET A 125 -24.54 7.41 32.65
N TYR A 126 -24.80 7.44 31.34
CA TYR A 126 -25.50 8.55 30.68
C TYR A 126 -27.01 8.32 30.56
N GLY A 127 -27.46 7.07 30.71
CA GLY A 127 -28.88 6.70 30.67
C GLY A 127 -29.11 5.22 30.36
N PRO A 128 -30.36 4.76 30.49
CA PRO A 128 -30.74 3.37 30.22
C PRO A 128 -30.54 2.99 28.75
N ILE A 129 -29.83 1.87 28.55
CA ILE A 129 -29.50 1.32 27.23
C ILE A 129 -30.52 0.24 26.84
N LYS A 130 -31.13 0.40 25.67
CA LYS A 130 -32.08 -0.55 25.10
C LYS A 130 -31.37 -1.72 24.43
N HIS A 131 -30.43 -1.43 23.53
CA HIS A 131 -29.68 -2.46 22.82
C HIS A 131 -28.26 -1.98 22.44
N ILE A 132 -27.32 -2.93 22.38
CA ILE A 132 -25.92 -2.71 21.98
C ILE A 132 -25.62 -3.71 20.87
N SER A 133 -25.05 -3.22 19.77
CA SER A 133 -24.54 -4.07 18.69
C SER A 133 -23.10 -3.72 18.39
N MET A 134 -22.22 -4.66 18.75
CA MET A 134 -20.81 -4.61 18.38
C MET A 134 -20.64 -5.23 16.99
N VAL A 135 -19.93 -4.53 16.11
CA VAL A 135 -19.73 -5.04 14.75
C VAL A 135 -18.49 -5.91 14.66
N TYR A 136 -18.69 -7.13 14.19
CA TYR A 136 -17.64 -8.12 13.98
C TYR A 136 -17.34 -8.31 12.50
N ASN A 137 -16.13 -8.78 12.20
CA ASN A 137 -15.78 -9.17 10.84
C ASN A 137 -16.35 -10.56 10.52
N SER A 138 -17.27 -10.64 9.56
CA SER A 138 -17.94 -11.89 9.18
C SER A 138 -16.98 -13.04 8.81
N LYS A 139 -15.76 -12.73 8.36
CA LYS A 139 -14.77 -13.76 7.95
C LYS A 139 -13.90 -14.29 9.08
N ALA A 140 -13.66 -13.49 10.13
CA ALA A 140 -12.61 -13.78 11.11
C ALA A 140 -13.11 -13.72 12.56
N SER A 141 -14.40 -13.47 12.79
CA SER A 141 -15.04 -13.22 14.10
C SER A 141 -14.31 -12.23 14.99
N LYS A 142 -13.42 -11.41 14.43
CA LYS A 142 -12.66 -10.38 15.14
C LYS A 142 -13.49 -9.10 15.20
N PRO A 143 -13.58 -8.42 16.37
CA PRO A 143 -14.29 -7.16 16.47
C PRO A 143 -13.67 -6.11 15.55
N ARG A 144 -14.51 -5.33 14.86
CA ARG A 144 -14.05 -4.24 13.99
C ARG A 144 -13.60 -3.01 14.77
N GLY A 145 -13.90 -2.94 16.07
CA GLY A 145 -13.55 -1.82 16.95
C GLY A 145 -14.53 -0.65 16.89
N TYR A 146 -15.78 -0.93 16.54
CA TYR A 146 -16.89 0.03 16.65
C TYR A 146 -18.20 -0.69 17.01
N ALA A 147 -19.12 0.06 17.61
CA ALA A 147 -20.42 -0.42 18.06
C ALA A 147 -21.49 0.65 17.90
N PHE A 148 -22.75 0.20 17.86
CA PHE A 148 -23.94 1.05 17.91
C PHE A 148 -24.67 0.78 19.23
N ILE A 149 -25.12 1.85 19.90
CA ILE A 149 -25.84 1.78 21.17
C ILE A 149 -27.16 2.54 21.01
N GLU A 150 -28.28 1.84 21.11
CA GLU A 150 -29.62 2.44 21.17
C GLU A 150 -29.98 2.73 22.63
N TYR A 151 -30.26 3.99 22.94
CA TYR A 151 -30.79 4.41 24.24
C TYR A 151 -32.32 4.39 24.24
N GLU A 152 -32.93 4.29 25.42
CA GLU A 152 -34.39 4.41 25.55
C GLU A 152 -34.88 5.83 25.16
N HIS A 153 -34.13 6.85 25.56
CA HIS A 153 -34.44 8.26 25.30
C HIS A 153 -33.35 8.96 24.48
N GLU A 154 -33.78 9.83 23.57
CA GLU A 154 -32.90 10.65 22.73
C GLU A 154 -32.04 11.63 23.56
N ARG A 155 -32.57 12.14 24.68
CA ARG A 155 -31.84 13.03 25.59
C ARG A 155 -30.58 12.38 26.17
N ASP A 156 -30.65 11.07 26.45
CA ASP A 156 -29.57 10.30 27.06
C ASP A 156 -28.46 10.04 26.03
N MET A 157 -28.86 9.75 24.78
CA MET A 157 -27.95 9.68 23.63
C MET A 157 -27.19 11.00 23.44
N HIS A 158 -27.90 12.15 23.47
CA HIS A 158 -27.27 13.46 23.34
C HIS A 158 -26.31 13.80 24.49
N ALA A 159 -26.62 13.37 25.72
CA ALA A 159 -25.72 13.51 26.86
C ALA A 159 -24.44 12.69 26.65
N ALA A 160 -24.57 11.43 26.20
CA ALA A 160 -23.44 10.58 25.86
C ALA A 160 -22.61 11.18 24.72
N TYR A 161 -23.23 11.72 23.67
CA TYR A 161 -22.53 12.38 22.56
C TYR A 161 -21.65 13.54 23.03
N LYS A 162 -22.11 14.35 23.99
CA LYS A 162 -21.37 15.51 24.52
C LYS A 162 -20.24 15.12 25.49
N HIS A 163 -20.45 14.10 26.31
CA HIS A 163 -19.57 13.80 27.44
C HIS A 163 -18.69 12.56 27.25
N ALA A 164 -19.08 11.62 26.40
CA ALA A 164 -18.36 10.36 26.21
C ALA A 164 -17.24 10.44 25.15
N ASP A 165 -17.22 11.47 24.30
CA ASP A 165 -16.20 11.60 23.25
C ASP A 165 -14.79 11.73 23.87
N GLY A 166 -13.85 10.92 23.39
CA GLY A 166 -12.49 10.89 23.91
C GLY A 166 -12.29 10.19 25.26
N LYS A 167 -13.33 9.55 25.83
CA LYS A 167 -13.24 8.71 27.03
C LYS A 167 -12.26 7.56 26.81
N LYS A 168 -11.46 7.25 27.83
CA LYS A 168 -10.43 6.19 27.74
C LYS A 168 -11.00 4.87 28.26
N ILE A 169 -11.12 3.87 27.38
CA ILE A 169 -11.54 2.51 27.70
C ILE A 169 -10.41 1.57 27.30
N ASP A 170 -9.95 0.73 28.22
CA ASP A 170 -8.87 -0.25 27.99
C ASP A 170 -7.63 0.35 27.33
N GLY A 171 -7.21 1.52 27.80
CA GLY A 171 -6.02 2.21 27.28
C GLY A 171 -6.26 3.04 26.01
N ARG A 172 -7.42 2.93 25.36
CA ARG A 172 -7.72 3.58 24.09
C ARG A 172 -8.78 4.67 24.23
N ARG A 173 -8.58 5.81 23.58
CA ARG A 173 -9.59 6.88 23.52
C ARG A 173 -10.61 6.56 22.44
N ILE A 174 -11.86 6.40 22.86
CA ILE A 174 -12.97 6.16 21.94
C ILE A 174 -13.35 7.46 21.22
N VAL A 175 -13.99 7.31 20.06
CA VAL A 175 -14.63 8.41 19.34
C VAL A 175 -16.13 8.16 19.39
N VAL A 176 -16.89 9.18 19.73
CA VAL A 176 -18.35 9.09 19.83
C VAL A 176 -18.99 10.01 18.80
N ASP A 177 -19.97 9.50 18.07
CA ASP A 177 -20.76 10.27 17.12
C ASP A 177 -22.21 9.81 17.11
N VAL A 178 -23.09 10.59 16.49
CA VAL A 178 -24.46 10.17 16.20
C VAL A 178 -24.47 9.16 15.05
N GLU A 179 -25.50 8.31 14.98
CA GLU A 179 -25.63 7.38 13.85
C GLU A 179 -25.97 8.13 12.55
N ARG A 180 -24.96 8.42 11.74
CA ARG A 180 -25.14 9.13 10.45
C ARG A 180 -25.66 8.25 9.32
N GLY A 181 -25.60 6.93 9.48
CA GLY A 181 -26.02 5.91 8.51
C GLY A 181 -27.41 6.15 7.95
N ARG A 182 -28.39 6.21 8.86
CA ARG A 182 -29.81 6.38 8.54
C ARG A 182 -30.32 7.82 8.70
N THR A 183 -29.56 8.71 9.35
CA THR A 183 -30.02 10.09 9.65
C THR A 183 -29.56 11.15 8.64
N VAL A 184 -28.39 11.01 8.03
CA VAL A 184 -27.79 12.06 7.18
C VAL A 184 -27.84 11.65 5.71
N LYS A 185 -28.60 12.40 4.89
CA LYS A 185 -28.86 12.06 3.47
C LYS A 185 -27.62 11.93 2.59
N SER A 186 -26.59 12.76 2.79
CA SER A 186 -25.34 12.73 2.02
C SER A 186 -24.25 11.85 2.65
N TRP A 187 -24.58 11.11 3.72
CA TRP A 187 -23.61 10.29 4.43
C TRP A 187 -23.21 9.07 3.62
N ARG A 188 -21.90 8.80 3.60
CA ARG A 188 -21.33 7.59 3.02
C ARG A 188 -20.28 7.03 3.96
N PRO A 189 -20.24 5.70 4.18
CA PRO A 189 -19.18 5.08 4.97
C PRO A 189 -17.83 5.16 4.26
N ARG A 190 -16.73 5.01 5.02
CA ARG A 190 -15.36 5.08 4.51
C ARG A 190 -15.05 4.13 3.34
N ARG A 191 -15.68 2.94 3.32
CA ARG A 191 -15.51 1.97 2.22
C ARG A 191 -16.09 2.45 0.88
N LEU A 192 -16.94 3.48 0.94
CA LEU A 192 -17.59 4.12 -0.21
C LEU A 192 -17.03 5.53 -0.48
N GLY A 193 -15.80 5.82 -0.05
CA GLY A 193 -15.12 7.09 -0.31
C GLY A 193 -15.58 8.27 0.57
N GLY A 194 -16.46 8.03 1.55
CA GLY A 194 -16.87 9.03 2.53
C GLY A 194 -16.23 8.83 3.91
N GLY A 195 -17.04 9.02 4.95
CA GLY A 195 -16.68 8.82 6.34
C GLY A 195 -15.91 9.99 6.97
N LEU A 196 -16.02 10.15 8.29
CA LEU A 196 -15.36 11.23 9.03
C LEU A 196 -14.03 10.77 9.63
N GLY A 197 -13.05 11.68 9.66
CA GLY A 197 -11.79 11.59 10.41
C GLY A 197 -10.59 11.09 9.59
N GLY A 198 -9.46 11.82 9.62
CA GLY A 198 -8.27 11.57 8.78
C GLY A 198 -7.25 10.57 9.33
N THR A 199 -7.46 9.99 10.51
CA THR A 199 -6.37 9.34 11.28
C THR A 199 -5.91 7.96 10.81
N ARG A 200 -6.27 7.51 9.61
CA ARG A 200 -5.57 6.36 9.00
C ARG A 200 -4.41 6.79 8.10
N CYS A 201 -4.14 8.09 7.99
CA CYS A 201 -2.92 8.60 7.36
C CYS A 201 -1.66 8.45 8.24
N GLY A 202 -1.78 8.10 9.54
CA GLY A 202 -0.66 7.97 10.47
C GLY A 202 -0.50 6.58 11.11
N GLY A 203 0.70 6.32 11.67
CA GLY A 203 1.04 5.05 12.34
C GLY A 203 0.32 4.82 13.69
N PRO A 204 0.45 3.61 14.29
CA PRO A 204 -0.25 3.22 15.52
C PRO A 204 -0.06 4.21 16.68
N ASP A 205 1.15 4.75 16.85
CA ASP A 205 1.52 5.68 17.92
C ASP A 205 0.85 7.06 17.79
N GLN A 206 0.53 7.49 16.57
CA GLN A 206 -0.17 8.78 16.36
C GLN A 206 -1.66 8.67 16.68
N ASN A 207 -2.24 7.49 16.51
CA ASN A 207 -3.65 7.21 16.80
C ASN A 207 -3.97 7.27 18.32
N VAL A 208 -2.95 7.08 19.17
CA VAL A 208 -3.05 7.17 20.63
C VAL A 208 -3.03 8.63 21.12
N LYS A 209 -2.30 9.50 20.43
CA LYS A 209 -2.04 10.89 20.87
C LYS A 209 -3.14 11.88 20.48
N HIS A 210 -3.78 11.71 19.33
CA HIS A 210 -4.79 12.66 18.82
C HIS A 210 -6.18 12.02 18.68
N SER A 211 -7.23 12.76 19.10
CA SER A 211 -8.62 12.36 18.82
C SER A 211 -8.84 12.41 17.31
N GLY A 212 -9.57 11.45 16.74
CA GLY A 212 -9.69 11.28 15.30
C GLY A 212 -10.41 12.38 14.52
N ARG A 213 -10.74 13.46 15.21
CA ARG A 213 -11.53 14.61 14.76
C ARG A 213 -10.68 15.81 14.37
N VAL A 214 -9.40 15.86 14.75
CA VAL A 214 -8.49 16.92 14.30
C VAL A 214 -8.03 16.64 12.89
N ASP A 215 -8.22 17.65 12.04
CA ASP A 215 -7.94 17.61 10.62
C ASP A 215 -6.45 17.45 10.35
N SER A 216 -6.10 16.44 9.55
CA SER A 216 -4.71 16.11 9.19
C SER A 216 -4.23 16.92 7.98
N GLU A 217 -5.11 17.72 7.37
CA GLU A 217 -4.76 18.57 6.21
C GLU A 217 -3.61 19.54 6.51
N ARG A 218 -3.37 19.88 7.78
CA ARG A 218 -2.25 20.76 8.15
C ARG A 218 -0.86 20.10 8.10
N TYR A 219 -0.79 18.77 7.98
CA TYR A 219 0.48 18.04 8.02
C TYR A 219 0.92 17.46 6.66
N GLU A 220 -0.02 17.15 5.75
CA GLU A 220 0.33 16.55 4.45
C GLU A 220 1.01 17.53 3.47
N ASP A 221 0.68 18.83 3.53
CA ASP A 221 1.33 19.88 2.71
C ASP A 221 2.82 20.09 3.07
N ARG A 222 3.30 19.56 4.21
CA ARG A 222 4.70 19.68 4.63
C ARG A 222 5.55 18.51 4.17
N GLU A 223 5.03 17.27 4.21
CA GLU A 223 5.79 16.08 3.81
C GLU A 223 5.92 15.93 2.29
N ASP A 224 4.91 16.30 1.50
CA ASP A 224 5.01 16.27 0.04
C ASP A 224 5.97 17.33 -0.50
N ARG A 225 6.07 18.49 0.18
CA ARG A 225 7.10 19.50 -0.11
C ARG A 225 8.50 18.98 0.19
N GLU A 226 8.70 18.37 1.36
CA GLU A 226 10.02 17.81 1.73
C GLU A 226 10.43 16.60 0.87
N ARG A 227 9.48 15.77 0.44
CA ARG A 227 9.77 14.62 -0.43
C ARG A 227 10.10 15.07 -1.86
N GLY A 228 9.39 16.10 -2.36
CA GLY A 228 9.71 16.75 -3.63
C GLY A 228 11.08 17.46 -3.64
N GLU A 229 11.49 18.04 -2.51
CA GLU A 229 12.82 18.65 -2.36
C GLU A 229 13.94 17.60 -2.33
N ARG A 230 13.78 16.50 -1.59
CA ARG A 230 14.79 15.42 -1.53
C ARG A 230 15.02 14.73 -2.88
N ASP A 231 13.98 14.57 -3.69
CA ASP A 231 14.13 13.98 -5.03
C ASP A 231 14.75 14.97 -6.04
N ARG A 232 14.55 16.28 -5.87
CA ARG A 232 15.25 17.32 -6.64
C ARG A 232 16.74 17.38 -6.30
N ASP A 233 17.09 17.25 -5.02
CA ASP A 233 18.49 17.29 -4.59
C ASP A 233 19.27 16.05 -5.06
N ARG A 234 18.66 14.86 -5.03
CA ARG A 234 19.26 13.64 -5.60
C ARG A 234 19.49 13.71 -7.11
N ARG A 235 18.60 14.38 -7.86
CA ARG A 235 18.82 14.62 -9.30
C ARG A 235 19.97 15.60 -9.54
N ARG A 236 20.05 16.68 -8.73
CA ARG A 236 21.16 17.66 -8.82
C ARG A 236 22.53 17.07 -8.46
N GLU A 237 22.59 16.13 -7.52
CA GLU A 237 23.86 15.44 -7.20
C GLU A 237 24.31 14.51 -8.32
N ARG A 238 23.38 13.87 -9.04
CA ARG A 238 23.71 13.03 -10.20
C ARG A 238 24.27 13.84 -11.37
N ASP A 239 23.64 14.98 -11.69
CA ASP A 239 24.08 15.82 -12.80
C ASP A 239 25.43 16.51 -12.55
N ARG A 240 25.82 16.71 -11.27
CA ARG A 240 27.16 17.24 -10.93
C ARG A 240 28.26 16.18 -11.07
N GLY A 241 27.97 14.92 -10.79
CA GLY A 241 28.95 13.82 -10.92
C GLY A 241 29.30 13.45 -12.36
N GLU A 242 28.49 13.86 -13.34
CA GLU A 242 28.72 13.61 -14.77
C GLU A 242 29.53 14.70 -15.48
N ARG A 243 29.70 15.88 -14.86
CA ARG A 243 30.51 16.99 -15.41
C ARG A 243 31.99 16.94 -15.05
N ASP A 244 32.37 16.14 -14.06
CA ASP A 244 33.73 16.03 -13.54
C ASP A 244 34.46 14.74 -13.98
N ARG A 245 34.05 14.13 -15.11
CA ARG A 245 34.76 13.02 -15.75
C ARG A 245 35.17 13.34 -17.18
#